data_AF-A0A9E2HGF4-F1
#
_entry.id   AF-A0A9E2HGF4-F1
#
_cell.length_a   1.000
_cell.length_b   1.000
_cell.length_c   1.000
_cell.angle_alpha   90.00
_cell.angle_beta   90.00
_cell.angle_gamma   90.00
#
_symmetry.space_group_name_H-M   'P 1'
#
loop_
_entity.id
_entity.type
_entity.pdbx_description
1 polymer ?
#
loop_
_entity_poly.entity_id
_entity_poly.type
_entity_poly.pdbx_seq_one_letter_code
_entity_poly.pdbx_strand_id
1 'polypeptide(L)'
;MTPERPDPFSSPEAPRRKGLWVAGLALAALGVFGLLKAADGPNPRSAARPLAAPVTLAVTAAPDTDPMDAWVEWESSQGSTEHRIGGYRIEVSSSLDSSGLYAPRIRLTNATGTNTEVIGVGTGYAANAAFAVTLLDAKASAPQVLVSLFTGGAHCCSVITVLESRGGQWRSYDLGSWDGDTPAMPQDLDGDGMKEFRFVDQAFLYAFASYAESWAPPVIQKIVDGRVQDVSKAAAYRSIYEQAAAESRTACLEKSNGACAAYVASAARAGRLDAAWTEMLNAFDQVSDWQLPTACRVRTSGSCPLGAEMRFSTFPEALQWFLGEHGYADKVYVPPLNATGPSYDCGAARTVSERAICRSPDLAVLDRTLAVAYARAMALSRDRTALRSTQRSFHQARRDEGDVVLLASLYEDRIDELLAID
;
A
#
# COMPACT_ATOMS: atom_id res chain seq x y z
N MET A 1 -5.30 40.17 33.62
CA MET A 1 -4.39 40.46 32.50
C MET A 1 -3.27 39.44 32.55
N THR A 2 -3.47 38.35 31.83
CA THR A 2 -2.56 37.22 31.66
C THR A 2 -2.11 37.24 30.20
N PRO A 3 -0.81 37.05 29.89
CA PRO A 3 -0.34 37.08 28.51
C PRO A 3 -0.77 35.79 27.79
N GLU A 4 -1.35 35.95 26.60
CA GLU A 4 -1.70 34.85 25.69
C GLU A 4 -0.44 34.11 25.21
N ARG A 5 -0.51 32.78 25.20
CA ARG A 5 0.47 31.91 24.56
C ARG A 5 0.29 31.97 23.03
N PRO A 6 1.37 32.02 22.24
CA PRO A 6 1.28 31.96 20.78
C PRO A 6 0.86 30.57 20.30
N ASP A 7 0.05 30.57 19.24
CA ASP A 7 -0.49 29.42 18.52
C ASP A 7 0.61 28.63 17.80
N PRO A 8 0.77 27.31 18.04
CA PRO A 8 1.79 26.48 17.40
C PRO A 8 1.53 26.15 15.92
N PHE A 9 0.43 26.62 15.31
CA PHE A 9 0.08 26.28 13.91
C PHE A 9 0.39 27.36 12.86
N SER A 10 1.12 28.42 13.19
CA SER A 10 1.53 29.43 12.19
C SER A 10 2.96 29.21 11.70
N SER A 11 3.11 28.60 10.52
CA SER A 11 4.37 28.64 9.76
C SER A 11 4.35 29.77 8.72
N PRO A 12 5.45 30.53 8.55
CA PRO A 12 5.52 31.66 7.60
C PRO A 12 5.77 31.20 6.15
N GLU A 13 5.00 31.77 5.21
CA GLU A 13 5.15 31.56 3.76
C GLU A 13 6.50 32.07 3.20
N ALA A 14 7.10 31.28 2.30
CA ALA A 14 8.27 31.69 1.50
C ALA A 14 7.84 32.21 0.10
N PRO A 15 8.57 33.18 -0.48
CA PRO A 15 8.07 33.97 -1.61
C PRO A 15 8.18 33.30 -2.99
N ARG A 16 7.12 33.45 -3.79
CA ARG A 16 6.99 33.05 -5.20
C ARG A 16 7.93 33.86 -6.11
N ARG A 17 8.70 33.18 -6.98
CA ARG A 17 9.43 33.78 -8.11
C ARG A 17 8.60 33.70 -9.39
N LYS A 18 8.36 34.86 -10.01
CA LYS A 18 7.73 35.03 -11.34
C LYS A 18 8.80 34.97 -12.43
N GLY A 19 8.57 34.16 -13.47
CA GLY A 19 9.34 34.17 -14.71
C GLY A 19 8.45 34.56 -15.89
N LEU A 20 8.71 35.74 -16.46
CA LEU A 20 8.16 36.18 -17.75
C LEU A 20 8.86 35.43 -18.89
N TRP A 21 8.12 35.01 -19.91
CA TRP A 21 8.65 34.83 -21.26
C TRP A 21 7.75 35.48 -22.31
N VAL A 22 8.43 36.07 -23.28
CA VAL A 22 8.01 37.11 -24.22
C VAL A 22 7.49 36.48 -25.52
N ALA A 23 6.50 37.14 -26.12
CA ALA A 23 5.93 36.83 -27.43
C ALA A 23 6.89 37.13 -28.60
N GLY A 24 6.84 36.31 -29.63
CA GLY A 24 7.51 36.54 -30.92
C GLY A 24 6.54 36.32 -32.09
N LEU A 25 6.26 37.41 -32.82
CA LEU A 25 5.54 37.49 -34.10
C LEU A 25 6.48 37.25 -35.29
N ALA A 26 5.99 36.61 -36.36
CA ALA A 26 6.26 36.92 -37.78
C ALA A 26 5.47 35.92 -38.66
N LEU A 27 4.46 36.30 -39.44
CA LEU A 27 4.39 37.03 -40.72
C LEU A 27 4.19 36.11 -41.95
N ALA A 28 3.25 36.56 -42.79
CA ALA A 28 2.61 35.88 -43.92
C ALA A 28 3.49 35.62 -45.15
N ALA A 29 3.03 34.72 -46.02
CA ALA A 29 3.26 34.78 -47.46
C ALA A 29 2.04 34.27 -48.25
N LEU A 30 1.61 35.09 -49.20
CA LEU A 30 0.53 34.93 -50.19
C LEU A 30 1.03 34.17 -51.43
N GLY A 31 0.08 33.55 -52.14
CA GLY A 31 0.14 33.34 -53.60
C GLY A 31 -0.24 31.94 -54.06
N VAL A 32 -0.88 31.67 -55.20
CA VAL A 32 -1.50 32.45 -56.29
C VAL A 32 -2.47 31.49 -57.01
N PHE A 33 -3.45 32.07 -57.68
CA PHE A 33 -4.45 31.51 -58.60
C PHE A 33 -3.95 30.50 -59.65
N GLY A 34 -4.85 29.59 -60.08
CA GLY A 34 -4.63 28.68 -61.22
C GLY A 34 -5.90 27.99 -61.74
N LEU A 35 -6.67 28.75 -62.53
CA LEU A 35 -7.71 28.46 -63.53
C LEU A 35 -8.20 27.02 -63.86
N LEU A 36 -9.54 27.00 -63.97
CA LEU A 36 -10.45 26.09 -64.67
C LEU A 36 -9.98 25.57 -66.04
N LYS A 37 -10.40 24.33 -66.35
CA LYS A 37 -10.70 23.92 -67.72
C LYS A 37 -11.93 23.00 -67.74
N ALA A 38 -12.98 23.47 -68.41
CA ALA A 38 -14.17 22.71 -68.76
C ALA A 38 -13.97 22.01 -70.11
N ALA A 39 -14.56 20.84 -70.31
CA ALA A 39 -14.82 20.26 -71.62
C ALA A 39 -16.06 19.35 -71.57
N ASP A 40 -17.11 19.86 -72.20
CA ASP A 40 -18.17 19.24 -73.01
C ASP A 40 -18.53 17.75 -72.85
N GLY A 41 -19.83 17.52 -72.63
CA GLY A 41 -20.46 16.19 -72.71
C GLY A 41 -20.94 15.81 -74.12
N PRO A 42 -21.50 14.59 -74.24
CA PRO A 42 -22.80 14.44 -74.88
C PRO A 42 -23.79 13.56 -74.08
N ASN A 43 -25.06 13.74 -74.42
CA ASN A 43 -26.30 13.35 -73.74
C ASN A 43 -26.75 11.89 -74.06
N PRO A 44 -27.92 11.41 -73.59
CA PRO A 44 -28.12 10.57 -72.42
C PRO A 44 -28.45 9.10 -72.75
N ARG A 45 -28.08 8.16 -71.87
CA ARG A 45 -28.71 6.84 -71.79
C ARG A 45 -29.20 6.59 -70.38
N SER A 46 -30.49 6.29 -70.30
CA SER A 46 -31.22 5.93 -69.09
C SER A 46 -30.48 4.82 -68.32
N ALA A 47 -29.87 5.17 -67.19
CA ALA A 47 -29.34 4.23 -66.23
C ALA A 47 -30.17 4.35 -64.95
N ALA A 48 -30.74 3.22 -64.53
CA ALA A 48 -31.52 3.11 -63.31
C ALA A 48 -30.75 3.68 -62.12
N ARG A 49 -31.40 4.57 -61.35
CA ARG A 49 -30.88 5.05 -60.06
C ARG A 49 -30.62 3.84 -59.16
N PRO A 50 -29.37 3.57 -58.74
CA PRO A 50 -29.17 2.70 -57.60
C PRO A 50 -29.72 3.43 -56.38
N LEU A 51 -30.55 2.75 -55.60
CA LEU A 51 -30.88 3.18 -54.24
C LEU A 51 -29.55 3.43 -53.52
N ALA A 52 -29.31 4.67 -53.10
CA ALA A 52 -28.16 5.01 -52.30
C ALA A 52 -28.15 4.09 -51.07
N ALA A 53 -27.08 3.32 -50.92
CA ALA A 53 -26.82 2.58 -49.68
C ALA A 53 -26.88 3.59 -48.52
N PRO A 54 -27.44 3.22 -47.36
CA PRO A 54 -27.43 4.09 -46.21
C PRO A 54 -25.98 4.42 -45.90
N VAL A 55 -25.61 5.70 -46.05
CA VAL A 55 -24.35 6.22 -45.53
C VAL A 55 -24.51 6.12 -44.02
N THR A 56 -23.98 5.06 -43.42
CA THR A 56 -23.65 5.08 -41.99
C THR A 56 -22.62 6.19 -41.83
N LEU A 57 -23.10 7.37 -41.43
CA LEU A 57 -22.26 8.38 -40.82
C LEU A 57 -21.63 7.70 -39.62
N ALA A 58 -20.38 7.27 -39.78
CA ALA A 58 -19.55 6.93 -38.64
C ALA A 58 -19.54 8.19 -37.78
N VAL A 59 -20.24 8.16 -36.65
CA VAL A 59 -20.10 9.18 -35.62
C VAL A 59 -18.66 9.02 -35.14
N THR A 60 -17.75 9.78 -35.73
CA THR A 60 -16.39 9.89 -35.24
C THR A 60 -16.51 10.44 -33.83
N ALA A 61 -16.07 9.65 -32.85
CA ALA A 61 -16.01 10.10 -31.47
C ALA A 61 -15.26 11.46 -31.43
N ALA A 62 -15.79 12.41 -30.68
CA ALA A 62 -15.12 13.69 -30.48
C ALA A 62 -13.71 13.43 -29.93
N PRO A 63 -12.70 14.22 -30.36
CA PRO A 63 -11.31 14.00 -29.95
C PRO A 63 -11.15 14.13 -28.43
N ASP A 64 -10.12 13.47 -27.90
CA ASP A 64 -9.71 13.61 -26.51
C ASP A 64 -9.29 15.07 -26.23
N THR A 65 -9.67 15.57 -25.05
CA THR A 65 -9.36 16.92 -24.57
C THR A 65 -8.15 16.95 -23.65
N ASP A 66 -7.85 15.83 -22.99
CA ASP A 66 -6.81 15.71 -21.99
C ASP A 66 -5.96 14.44 -22.25
N PRO A 67 -4.67 14.43 -21.85
CA PRO A 67 -3.80 13.29 -22.09
C PRO A 67 -4.14 12.10 -21.19
N MET A 68 -3.88 10.90 -21.69
CA MET A 68 -3.77 9.71 -20.85
C MET A 68 -2.52 9.79 -19.96
N ASP A 69 -2.47 8.92 -18.95
CA ASP A 69 -1.33 8.75 -18.04
C ASP A 69 -1.01 9.99 -17.18
N ALA A 70 -2.00 10.86 -16.96
CA ALA A 70 -1.92 12.02 -16.08
C ALA A 70 -3.17 12.12 -15.22
N TRP A 71 -2.98 12.54 -13.96
CA TRP A 71 -4.08 12.87 -13.07
C TRP A 71 -4.68 14.23 -13.44
N VAL A 72 -6.00 14.27 -13.52
CA VAL A 72 -6.80 15.47 -13.57
C VAL A 72 -7.42 15.67 -12.19
N GLU A 73 -7.07 16.76 -11.54
CA GLU A 73 -7.63 17.16 -10.26
C GLU A 73 -8.81 18.11 -10.47
N TRP A 74 -9.85 17.92 -9.66
CA TRP A 74 -11.06 18.70 -9.69
C TRP A 74 -11.49 19.10 -8.28
N GLU A 75 -11.92 20.35 -8.15
CA GLU A 75 -12.55 20.89 -6.95
C GLU A 75 -13.90 21.48 -7.27
N SER A 76 -14.85 21.38 -6.33
CA SER A 76 -16.21 21.90 -6.50
C SER A 76 -16.30 23.40 -6.82
N SER A 77 -15.27 24.18 -6.50
CA SER A 77 -15.17 25.61 -6.84
C SER A 77 -15.14 25.84 -8.37
N GLN A 78 -14.71 24.85 -9.14
CA GLN A 78 -14.65 24.89 -10.61
C GLN A 78 -16.02 24.67 -11.27
N GLY A 79 -17.03 24.25 -10.51
CA GLY A 79 -18.33 23.84 -11.05
C GLY A 79 -18.24 22.52 -11.81
N SER A 80 -19.24 22.24 -12.67
CA SER A 80 -19.25 21.02 -13.48
C SER A 80 -18.25 21.11 -14.63
N THR A 81 -17.40 20.11 -14.79
CA THR A 81 -16.45 19.99 -15.90
C THR A 81 -16.71 18.73 -16.73
N GLU A 82 -16.31 18.76 -18.00
CA GLU A 82 -16.34 17.60 -18.91
C GLU A 82 -14.95 17.41 -19.50
N HIS A 83 -14.48 16.17 -19.52
CA HIS A 83 -13.20 15.75 -20.08
C HIS A 83 -13.39 14.57 -21.04
N ARG A 84 -12.52 14.46 -22.03
CA ARG A 84 -12.44 13.32 -22.96
C ARG A 84 -11.04 12.75 -22.93
N ILE A 85 -10.91 11.50 -22.48
CA ILE A 85 -9.61 10.86 -22.27
C ILE A 85 -9.71 9.38 -22.63
N GLY A 86 -8.85 8.91 -23.53
CA GLY A 86 -8.77 7.50 -23.90
C GLY A 86 -10.08 6.93 -24.43
N GLY A 87 -10.90 7.75 -25.10
CA GLY A 87 -12.22 7.36 -25.62
C GLY A 87 -13.36 7.35 -24.59
N TYR A 88 -13.12 7.84 -23.37
CA TYR A 88 -14.15 8.07 -22.36
C TYR A 88 -14.58 9.53 -22.32
N ARG A 89 -15.87 9.78 -22.12
CA ARG A 89 -16.37 11.07 -21.65
C ARG A 89 -16.50 11.00 -20.13
N ILE A 90 -15.89 11.94 -19.43
CA ILE A 90 -15.83 12.03 -17.97
C ILE A 90 -16.45 13.36 -17.55
N GLU A 91 -17.60 13.31 -16.89
CA GLU A 91 -18.27 14.49 -16.34
C GLU A 91 -18.05 14.50 -14.83
N VAL A 92 -17.47 15.57 -14.30
CA VAL A 92 -17.23 15.73 -12.86
C VAL A 92 -18.02 16.92 -12.33
N SER A 93 -18.69 16.71 -11.20
CA SER A 93 -19.57 17.69 -10.58
C SER A 93 -19.66 17.48 -9.06
N SER A 94 -20.26 18.44 -8.36
CA SER A 94 -20.60 18.30 -6.94
C SER A 94 -22.05 17.86 -6.76
N SER A 95 -22.31 17.02 -5.77
CA SER A 95 -23.66 16.73 -5.28
C SER A 95 -23.67 16.70 -3.75
N LEU A 96 -24.85 16.73 -3.13
CA LEU A 96 -24.96 16.54 -1.68
C LEU A 96 -25.09 15.05 -1.36
N ASP A 97 -24.33 14.58 -0.40
CA ASP A 97 -24.50 13.23 0.17
C ASP A 97 -25.72 13.16 1.10
N SER A 98 -25.97 11.98 1.68
CA SER A 98 -27.10 11.76 2.61
C SER A 98 -27.04 12.62 3.87
N SER A 99 -25.87 13.14 4.21
CA SER A 99 -25.63 14.01 5.37
C SER A 99 -25.71 15.50 5.00
N GLY A 100 -25.99 15.82 3.73
CA GLY A 100 -26.04 17.19 3.25
C GLY A 100 -24.67 17.84 3.03
N LEU A 101 -23.60 17.03 2.92
CA LEU A 101 -22.25 17.51 2.67
C LEU A 101 -21.91 17.41 1.18
N TYR A 102 -21.10 18.35 0.68
CA TYR A 102 -20.64 18.34 -0.72
C TYR A 102 -19.74 17.14 -1.01
N ALA A 103 -20.18 16.28 -1.91
CA ALA A 103 -19.49 15.08 -2.37
C ALA A 103 -19.23 15.13 -3.89
N PRO A 104 -18.06 14.66 -4.36
CA PRO A 104 -17.74 14.61 -5.78
C PRO A 104 -18.59 13.54 -6.48
N ARG A 105 -18.96 13.81 -7.72
CA ARG A 105 -19.68 12.89 -8.60
C ARG A 105 -18.96 12.84 -9.94
N ILE A 106 -18.51 11.65 -10.31
CA ILE A 106 -17.87 11.37 -11.59
C ILE A 106 -18.76 10.44 -12.40
N ARG A 107 -19.29 10.93 -13.52
CA ARG A 107 -20.01 10.11 -14.50
C ARG A 107 -19.08 9.79 -15.66
N LEU A 108 -18.95 8.50 -15.96
CA LEU A 108 -18.14 7.98 -17.05
C LEU A 108 -19.07 7.44 -18.14
N THR A 109 -18.78 7.78 -19.39
CA THR A 109 -19.44 7.21 -20.57
C THR A 109 -18.38 6.66 -21.51
N ASN A 110 -18.49 5.38 -21.87
CA ASN A 110 -17.56 4.74 -22.81
C ASN A 110 -17.91 5.07 -24.28
N ALA A 111 -17.06 4.62 -25.20
CA ALA A 111 -17.27 4.83 -26.64
C ALA A 111 -18.59 4.22 -27.20
N THR A 112 -19.16 3.22 -26.51
CA THR A 112 -20.45 2.61 -26.89
C THR A 112 -21.67 3.36 -26.34
N GLY A 113 -21.46 4.39 -25.51
CA GLY A 113 -22.52 5.15 -24.84
C GLY A 113 -23.00 4.55 -23.52
N THR A 114 -22.43 3.43 -23.06
CA THR A 114 -22.72 2.87 -21.74
C THR A 114 -22.09 3.75 -20.67
N ASN A 115 -22.86 4.07 -19.63
CA ASN A 115 -22.40 4.90 -18.53
C ASN A 115 -22.27 4.14 -17.20
N THR A 116 -21.46 4.71 -16.32
CA THR A 116 -21.38 4.38 -14.89
C THR A 116 -21.15 5.67 -14.10
N GLU A 117 -21.41 5.64 -12.81
CA GLU A 117 -21.20 6.80 -11.93
C GLU A 117 -20.47 6.35 -10.66
N VAL A 118 -19.56 7.20 -10.19
CA VAL A 118 -18.91 7.07 -8.89
C VAL A 118 -19.22 8.32 -8.09
N ILE A 119 -19.67 8.14 -6.86
CA ILE A 119 -20.03 9.21 -5.94
C ILE A 119 -19.15 9.07 -4.71
N GLY A 120 -18.44 10.13 -4.35
CA GLY A 120 -17.64 10.18 -3.14
C GLY A 120 -18.48 10.45 -1.89
N VAL A 121 -17.79 10.68 -0.77
CA VAL A 121 -18.41 11.12 0.49
C VAL A 121 -18.18 12.62 0.67
N GLY A 122 -19.08 13.29 1.39
CA GLY A 122 -18.92 14.71 1.63
C GLY A 122 -18.00 15.02 2.81
N THR A 123 -17.10 15.99 2.65
CA THR A 123 -16.03 16.30 3.62
C THR A 123 -16.17 17.68 4.28
N GLY A 124 -17.34 18.32 4.13
CA GLY A 124 -17.72 19.54 4.87
C GLY A 124 -17.20 20.86 4.31
N TYR A 125 -16.09 20.88 3.57
CA TYR A 125 -15.47 22.13 3.08
C TYR A 125 -15.63 22.32 1.57
N ALA A 126 -15.36 21.27 0.78
CA ALA A 126 -15.49 21.24 -0.66
C ALA A 126 -15.47 19.78 -1.13
N ALA A 127 -16.14 19.48 -2.24
CA ALA A 127 -15.96 18.20 -2.91
C ALA A 127 -14.72 18.25 -3.79
N ASN A 128 -13.82 17.29 -3.61
CA ASN A 128 -12.59 17.16 -4.40
C ASN A 128 -12.49 15.74 -4.97
N ALA A 129 -11.96 15.61 -6.18
CA ALA A 129 -11.67 14.33 -6.78
C ALA A 129 -10.48 14.44 -7.72
N ALA A 130 -9.80 13.32 -7.94
CA ALA A 130 -8.86 13.18 -9.03
C ALA A 130 -9.23 11.95 -9.87
N PHE A 131 -8.97 12.03 -11.17
CA PHE A 131 -9.15 10.89 -12.07
C PHE A 131 -8.05 10.86 -13.13
N ALA A 132 -7.77 9.68 -13.65
CA ALA A 132 -6.82 9.48 -14.73
C ALA A 132 -7.32 8.36 -15.64
N VAL A 133 -6.83 8.33 -16.88
CA VAL A 133 -7.06 7.19 -17.79
C VAL A 133 -5.72 6.61 -18.18
N THR A 134 -5.56 5.31 -17.99
CA THR A 134 -4.30 4.61 -18.27
C THR A 134 -4.56 3.20 -18.75
N LEU A 135 -3.63 2.64 -19.52
CA LEU A 135 -3.64 1.23 -19.87
C LEU A 135 -2.89 0.45 -18.78
N LEU A 136 -3.62 -0.31 -17.94
CA LEU A 136 -3.02 -1.12 -16.87
C LEU A 136 -2.44 -2.43 -17.37
N ASP A 137 -3.00 -3.02 -18.42
CA ASP A 137 -2.42 -4.17 -19.12
C ASP A 137 -2.16 -3.73 -20.57
N ALA A 138 -0.91 -3.77 -21.01
CA ALA A 138 -0.51 -3.39 -22.36
C ALA A 138 -1.25 -4.15 -23.47
N LYS A 139 -1.87 -5.29 -23.16
CA LYS A 139 -2.66 -6.11 -24.08
C LYS A 139 -4.17 -5.84 -23.98
N ALA A 140 -4.62 -5.02 -23.05
CA ALA A 140 -6.03 -4.69 -22.90
C ALA A 140 -6.56 -3.92 -24.12
N SER A 141 -7.79 -4.24 -24.53
CA SER A 141 -8.44 -3.60 -25.68
C SER A 141 -8.97 -2.19 -25.39
N ALA A 142 -8.99 -1.79 -24.12
CA ALA A 142 -9.45 -0.48 -23.67
C ALA A 142 -8.67 -0.07 -22.41
N PRO A 143 -8.38 1.23 -22.23
CA PRO A 143 -7.75 1.72 -21.01
C PRO A 143 -8.74 1.69 -19.83
N GLN A 144 -8.20 1.69 -18.62
CA GLN A 144 -8.95 1.78 -17.37
C GLN A 144 -8.98 3.22 -16.86
N VAL A 145 -10.04 3.56 -16.13
CA VAL A 145 -10.19 4.85 -15.47
C VAL A 145 -9.84 4.69 -14.00
N LEU A 146 -8.83 5.43 -13.53
CA LEU A 146 -8.48 5.54 -12.13
C LEU A 146 -9.28 6.70 -11.52
N VAL A 147 -9.80 6.50 -10.32
CA VAL A 147 -10.52 7.50 -9.55
C VAL A 147 -9.95 7.53 -8.14
N SER A 148 -9.55 8.72 -7.68
CA SER A 148 -9.21 9.02 -6.29
C SER A 148 -10.25 9.97 -5.72
N LEU A 149 -10.93 9.53 -4.67
CA LEU A 149 -11.93 10.36 -3.97
C LEU A 149 -11.44 10.64 -2.57
N PHE A 150 -11.32 11.93 -2.28
CA PHE A 150 -10.99 12.39 -0.94
C PHE A 150 -12.13 12.06 0.03
N THR A 151 -11.82 11.34 1.10
CA THR A 151 -12.81 10.93 2.11
C THR A 151 -12.77 11.78 3.38
N GLY A 152 -11.79 12.68 3.50
CA GLY A 152 -11.55 13.47 4.70
C GLY A 152 -10.62 12.78 5.69
N GLY A 153 -10.16 13.51 6.70
CA GLY A 153 -9.21 13.02 7.70
C GLY A 153 -8.03 13.98 7.90
N ALA A 154 -7.29 13.81 9.00
CA ALA A 154 -6.14 14.66 9.34
C ALA A 154 -4.95 14.47 8.37
N HIS A 155 -4.94 13.37 7.62
CA HIS A 155 -3.87 12.99 6.69
C HIS A 155 -4.40 12.79 5.26
N CYS A 156 -5.50 13.47 4.93
CA CYS A 156 -6.04 13.53 3.58
C CYS A 156 -6.51 12.19 2.96
N CYS A 157 -7.01 11.24 3.76
CA CYS A 157 -7.36 9.88 3.32
C CYS A 157 -8.21 9.85 2.04
N SER A 158 -7.71 9.14 1.03
CA SER A 158 -8.35 9.01 -0.29
C SER A 158 -8.63 7.54 -0.63
N VAL A 159 -9.83 7.29 -1.17
CA VAL A 159 -10.22 5.97 -1.66
C VAL A 159 -9.91 5.88 -3.15
N ILE A 160 -9.21 4.81 -3.52
CA ILE A 160 -8.76 4.59 -4.90
C ILE A 160 -9.59 3.48 -5.53
N THR A 161 -10.22 3.79 -6.66
CA THR A 161 -11.04 2.84 -7.42
C THR A 161 -10.58 2.81 -8.87
N VAL A 162 -10.50 1.61 -9.45
CA VAL A 162 -10.25 1.40 -10.87
C VAL A 162 -11.53 0.94 -11.54
N LEU A 163 -11.87 1.57 -12.66
CA LEU A 163 -13.04 1.27 -13.47
C LEU A 163 -12.60 0.75 -14.83
N GLU A 164 -13.15 -0.40 -15.22
CA GLU A 164 -12.86 -1.05 -16.48
C GLU A 164 -14.16 -1.26 -17.26
N SER A 165 -14.18 -0.86 -18.54
CA SER A 165 -15.28 -1.15 -19.45
C SER A 165 -14.90 -2.29 -20.40
N ARG A 166 -15.56 -3.45 -20.24
CA ARG A 166 -15.31 -4.65 -21.07
C ARG A 166 -16.62 -5.16 -21.65
N GLY A 167 -16.72 -5.20 -22.98
CA GLY A 167 -17.91 -5.70 -23.68
C GLY A 167 -19.18 -4.90 -23.36
N GLY A 168 -19.06 -3.59 -23.13
CA GLY A 168 -20.20 -2.73 -22.77
C GLY A 168 -20.68 -2.88 -21.31
N GLN A 169 -19.92 -3.59 -20.46
CA GLN A 169 -20.19 -3.67 -19.02
C GLN A 169 -19.06 -3.00 -18.24
N TRP A 170 -19.42 -2.34 -17.14
CA TRP A 170 -18.48 -1.72 -16.21
C TRP A 170 -18.16 -2.65 -15.06
N ARG A 171 -16.89 -2.70 -14.69
CA ARG A 171 -16.38 -3.35 -13.48
C ARG A 171 -15.63 -2.32 -12.65
N SER A 172 -15.73 -2.45 -11.34
CA SER A 172 -14.98 -1.63 -10.38
C SER A 172 -14.06 -2.53 -9.55
N TYR A 173 -12.86 -2.04 -9.29
CA TYR A 173 -11.87 -2.66 -8.42
C TYR A 173 -11.52 -1.65 -7.34
N ASP A 174 -11.79 -2.00 -6.08
CA ASP A 174 -11.47 -1.19 -4.91
C ASP A 174 -10.03 -1.48 -4.47
N LEU A 175 -9.16 -0.48 -4.51
CA LEU A 175 -7.77 -0.57 -4.08
C LEU A 175 -7.59 -0.18 -2.60
N GLY A 176 -8.68 0.22 -1.93
CA GLY A 176 -8.70 0.62 -0.54
C GLY A 176 -8.51 2.13 -0.34
N SER A 177 -8.38 2.49 0.94
CA SER A 177 -8.16 3.85 1.41
C SER A 177 -6.70 4.04 1.80
N TRP A 178 -6.13 5.18 1.38
CA TRP A 178 -4.71 5.52 1.53
C TRP A 178 -4.57 6.96 2.01
N ASP A 179 -3.65 7.20 2.94
CA ASP A 179 -3.31 8.55 3.39
C ASP A 179 -2.60 9.32 2.26
N GLY A 180 -2.86 10.63 2.22
CA GLY A 180 -2.49 11.51 1.12
C GLY A 180 -3.59 11.66 0.06
N ASP A 181 -3.43 12.69 -0.79
CA ASP A 181 -4.42 13.05 -1.80
C ASP A 181 -4.41 12.05 -2.99
N THR A 182 -3.57 12.34 -3.99
CA THR A 182 -3.53 11.57 -5.24
C THR A 182 -2.29 10.67 -5.26
N PRO A 183 -2.42 9.34 -5.43
CA PRO A 183 -1.28 8.46 -5.48
C PRO A 183 -0.48 8.67 -6.77
N ALA A 184 0.77 8.21 -6.79
CA ALA A 184 1.55 8.17 -8.03
C ALA A 184 0.82 7.33 -9.10
N MET A 185 0.98 7.71 -10.37
CA MET A 185 0.46 6.91 -11.48
C MET A 185 1.05 5.49 -11.42
N PRO A 186 0.24 4.44 -11.67
CA PRO A 186 0.73 3.08 -11.73
C PRO A 186 1.77 2.92 -12.84
N GLN A 187 2.75 2.03 -12.61
CA GLN A 187 3.90 1.81 -13.48
C GLN A 187 4.14 0.32 -13.64
N ASP A 188 4.68 -0.11 -14.77
CA ASP A 188 5.14 -1.50 -14.96
C ASP A 188 6.49 -1.65 -14.26
N LEU A 189 6.44 -2.07 -12.99
CA LEU A 189 7.57 -2.09 -12.08
C LEU A 189 8.46 -3.33 -12.29
N ASP A 190 7.90 -4.42 -12.81
CA ASP A 190 8.64 -5.66 -13.10
C ASP A 190 8.87 -5.93 -14.59
N GLY A 191 8.28 -5.12 -15.48
CA GLY A 191 8.48 -5.21 -16.92
C GLY A 191 7.65 -6.30 -17.58
N ASP A 192 6.59 -6.80 -16.93
CA ASP A 192 5.73 -7.87 -17.47
C ASP A 192 4.62 -7.37 -18.40
N GLY A 193 4.54 -6.05 -18.60
CA GLY A 193 3.55 -5.38 -19.43
C GLY A 193 2.25 -5.05 -18.70
N MET A 194 2.16 -5.31 -17.40
CA MET A 194 1.05 -4.89 -16.56
C MET A 194 1.54 -3.91 -15.48
N LYS A 195 0.86 -2.79 -15.32
CA LYS A 195 1.21 -1.76 -14.34
C LYS A 195 0.77 -2.13 -12.93
N GLU A 196 1.63 -1.88 -11.95
CA GLU A 196 1.36 -1.94 -10.53
C GLU A 196 1.08 -0.57 -9.91
N PHE A 197 0.30 -0.60 -8.85
CA PHE A 197 0.09 0.52 -7.93
C PHE A 197 1.10 0.40 -6.79
N ARG A 198 1.84 1.48 -6.54
CA ARG A 198 2.77 1.58 -5.41
C ARG A 198 2.21 2.52 -4.36
N PHE A 199 1.91 1.96 -3.19
CA PHE A 199 1.51 2.68 -2.00
C PHE A 199 2.58 2.53 -0.90
N VAL A 200 2.28 3.03 0.30
CA VAL A 200 3.07 2.80 1.52
C VAL A 200 2.29 1.94 2.50
N ASP A 201 2.98 1.09 3.26
CA ASP A 201 2.35 0.27 4.28
C ASP A 201 1.92 1.13 5.48
N GLN A 202 0.65 1.50 5.48
CA GLN A 202 0.08 2.41 6.46
C GLN A 202 0.11 1.87 7.89
N ALA A 203 0.33 0.57 8.08
CA ALA A 203 0.49 0.01 9.42
C ALA A 203 1.69 0.59 10.17
N PHE A 204 2.70 1.11 9.45
CA PHE A 204 3.88 1.72 10.05
C PHE A 204 3.63 3.17 10.51
N LEU A 205 2.56 3.81 10.02
CA LEU A 205 2.20 5.16 10.44
C LEU A 205 1.74 5.12 11.90
N TYR A 206 2.37 5.95 12.74
CA TYR A 206 2.19 5.94 14.21
C TYR A 206 2.69 4.69 14.95
N ALA A 207 3.23 3.68 14.27
CA ALA A 207 3.68 2.47 14.96
C ALA A 207 4.90 2.75 15.85
N PHE A 208 5.88 3.49 15.34
CA PHE A 208 7.19 3.66 15.99
C PHE A 208 7.67 5.11 16.11
N ALA A 209 6.86 6.07 15.64
CA ALA A 209 7.12 7.50 15.72
C ALA A 209 5.82 8.28 15.45
N SER A 210 5.85 9.60 15.61
CA SER A 210 4.75 10.47 15.16
C SER A 210 4.50 10.30 13.66
N TYR A 211 3.33 10.70 13.14
CA TYR A 211 3.04 10.61 11.70
C TYR A 211 4.12 11.27 10.84
N ALA A 212 4.54 12.48 11.22
CA ALA A 212 5.54 13.26 10.50
C ALA A 212 6.94 12.59 10.48
N GLU A 213 7.21 11.73 11.45
CA GLU A 213 8.49 11.01 11.60
C GLU A 213 8.35 9.53 11.22
N SER A 214 7.16 9.10 10.80
CA SER A 214 6.91 7.73 10.37
C SER A 214 7.55 7.51 9.00
N TRP A 215 8.12 6.32 8.83
CA TRP A 215 8.58 5.81 7.56
C TRP A 215 7.86 4.49 7.32
N ALA A 216 7.60 4.16 6.06
CA ALA A 216 6.85 2.97 5.70
C ALA A 216 7.47 2.28 4.47
N PRO A 217 7.56 0.95 4.45
CA PRO A 217 7.95 0.21 3.26
C PRO A 217 6.86 0.32 2.17
N PRO A 218 7.21 0.13 0.88
CA PRO A 218 6.21 0.10 -0.18
C PRO A 218 5.26 -1.09 -0.11
N VAL A 219 3.99 -0.87 -0.45
CA VAL A 219 3.00 -1.90 -0.79
C VAL A 219 2.76 -1.86 -2.29
N ILE A 220 2.87 -3.00 -2.95
CA ILE A 220 2.71 -3.12 -4.39
C ILE A 220 1.44 -3.92 -4.66
N GLN A 221 0.48 -3.29 -5.32
CA GLN A 221 -0.78 -3.92 -5.71
C GLN A 221 -0.89 -4.04 -7.23
N LYS A 222 -1.52 -5.12 -7.67
CA LYS A 222 -1.76 -5.40 -9.09
C LYS A 222 -3.17 -5.93 -9.28
N ILE A 223 -3.81 -5.58 -10.40
CA ILE A 223 -5.08 -6.20 -10.79
C ILE A 223 -4.76 -7.39 -11.68
N VAL A 224 -4.92 -8.60 -11.15
CA VAL A 224 -4.66 -9.85 -11.87
C VAL A 224 -5.93 -10.69 -11.85
N ASP A 225 -6.34 -11.16 -13.02
CA ASP A 225 -7.57 -11.96 -13.21
C ASP A 225 -8.83 -11.31 -12.61
N GLY A 226 -8.93 -9.98 -12.70
CA GLY A 226 -10.06 -9.21 -12.18
C GLY A 226 -10.11 -9.15 -10.65
N ARG A 227 -8.98 -9.31 -9.96
CA ARG A 227 -8.87 -9.12 -8.51
C ARG A 227 -7.68 -8.23 -8.19
N VAL A 228 -7.86 -7.34 -7.21
CA VAL A 228 -6.76 -6.62 -6.60
C VAL A 228 -5.96 -7.60 -5.75
N GLN A 229 -4.65 -7.67 -5.97
CA GLN A 229 -3.75 -8.55 -5.25
C GLN A 229 -2.56 -7.74 -4.72
N ASP A 230 -2.21 -7.95 -3.45
CA ASP A 230 -0.93 -7.52 -2.91
C ASP A 230 0.16 -8.48 -3.41
N VAL A 231 1.03 -7.94 -4.26
CA VAL A 231 2.14 -8.67 -4.91
C VAL A 231 3.49 -8.30 -4.32
N SER A 232 3.51 -7.55 -3.21
CA SER A 232 4.71 -7.07 -2.49
C SER A 232 5.76 -8.14 -2.19
N LYS A 233 5.35 -9.41 -2.06
CA LYS A 233 6.27 -10.52 -1.75
C LYS A 233 6.95 -11.14 -2.96
N ALA A 234 6.53 -10.78 -4.18
CA ALA A 234 7.09 -11.40 -5.38
C ALA A 234 8.56 -11.02 -5.55
N ALA A 235 9.38 -11.99 -5.96
CA ALA A 235 10.83 -11.81 -6.13
C ALA A 235 11.17 -10.74 -7.18
N ALA A 236 10.26 -10.48 -8.12
CA ALA A 236 10.40 -9.47 -9.16
C ALA A 236 10.59 -8.05 -8.58
N TYR A 237 10.01 -7.76 -7.42
CA TYR A 237 10.08 -6.43 -6.80
C TYR A 237 11.24 -6.26 -5.82
N ARG A 238 12.16 -7.23 -5.73
CA ARG A 238 13.28 -7.19 -4.77
C ARG A 238 14.10 -5.90 -4.85
N SER A 239 14.38 -5.42 -6.07
CA SER A 239 15.16 -4.19 -6.31
C SER A 239 14.49 -2.93 -5.75
N ILE A 240 13.15 -2.89 -5.76
CA ILE A 240 12.36 -1.79 -5.20
C ILE A 240 12.53 -1.75 -3.68
N TYR A 241 12.51 -2.91 -3.03
CA TYR A 241 12.75 -3.02 -1.60
C TYR A 241 14.20 -2.77 -1.22
N GLU A 242 15.17 -3.07 -2.09
CA GLU A 242 16.56 -2.69 -1.89
C GLU A 242 16.74 -1.17 -1.91
N GLN A 243 16.04 -0.46 -2.80
CA GLN A 243 16.02 1.01 -2.86
C GLN A 243 15.31 1.60 -1.63
N ALA A 244 14.11 1.12 -1.29
CA ALA A 244 13.36 1.61 -0.13
C ALA A 244 14.13 1.39 1.20
N ALA A 245 14.84 0.26 1.32
CA ALA A 245 15.74 0.03 2.44
C ALA A 245 16.88 1.07 2.46
N ALA A 246 17.49 1.38 1.31
CA ALA A 246 18.55 2.39 1.23
C ALA A 246 18.06 3.80 1.60
N GLU A 247 16.85 4.18 1.17
CA GLU A 247 16.22 5.47 1.46
C GLU A 247 16.01 5.71 2.97
N SER A 248 15.55 4.68 3.69
CA SER A 248 15.28 4.75 5.14
C SER A 248 16.52 4.48 6.00
N ARG A 249 17.55 3.84 5.45
CA ARG A 249 18.74 3.42 6.21
C ARG A 249 19.48 4.59 6.86
N THR A 250 19.69 5.70 6.15
CA THR A 250 20.43 6.85 6.71
C THR A 250 19.75 7.39 7.96
N ALA A 251 18.43 7.64 7.90
CA ALA A 251 17.68 8.12 9.05
C ALA A 251 17.63 7.08 10.19
N CYS A 252 17.61 5.78 9.89
CA CYS A 252 17.75 4.75 10.92
C CYS A 252 19.10 4.85 11.63
N LEU A 253 20.20 5.00 10.88
CA LEU A 253 21.54 5.19 11.45
C LEU A 253 21.70 6.49 12.24
N GLU A 254 20.83 7.47 11.98
CA GLU A 254 20.66 8.71 12.76
C GLU A 254 19.63 8.56 13.91
N LYS A 255 19.35 7.32 14.31
CA LYS A 255 18.52 6.94 15.47
C LYS A 255 17.01 7.19 15.32
N SER A 256 16.48 7.37 14.11
CA SER A 256 15.03 7.41 13.92
C SER A 256 14.43 5.99 14.03
N ASN A 257 13.65 5.74 15.07
CA ASN A 257 12.95 4.46 15.27
C ASN A 257 11.92 4.19 14.16
N GLY A 258 11.21 5.23 13.69
CA GLY A 258 10.33 5.14 12.52
C GLY A 258 11.09 4.68 11.26
N ALA A 259 12.23 5.30 10.97
CA ALA A 259 13.08 4.92 9.85
C ALA A 259 13.68 3.52 10.02
N CYS A 260 14.10 3.13 11.23
CA CYS A 260 14.60 1.79 11.50
C CYS A 260 13.55 0.71 11.26
N ALA A 261 12.29 0.95 11.61
CA ALA A 261 11.20 0.02 11.32
C ALA A 261 11.04 -0.19 9.80
N ALA A 262 10.97 0.90 9.02
CA ALA A 262 10.84 0.82 7.57
C ALA A 262 12.06 0.20 6.87
N TYR A 263 13.27 0.51 7.37
CA TYR A 263 14.52 -0.05 6.87
C TYR A 263 14.55 -1.56 7.02
N VAL A 264 14.28 -2.07 8.22
CA VAL A 264 14.29 -3.50 8.50
C VAL A 264 13.18 -4.21 7.71
N ALA A 265 11.98 -3.64 7.61
CA ALA A 265 10.88 -4.20 6.83
C ALA A 265 11.22 -4.31 5.33
N SER A 266 11.73 -3.23 4.75
CA SER A 266 12.15 -3.21 3.34
C SER A 266 13.32 -4.18 3.10
N ALA A 267 14.30 -4.21 4.01
CA ALA A 267 15.39 -5.16 3.92
C ALA A 267 14.91 -6.62 4.01
N ALA A 268 13.85 -6.90 4.79
CA ALA A 268 13.26 -8.23 4.87
C ALA A 268 12.67 -8.68 3.53
N ARG A 269 11.93 -7.82 2.84
CA ARG A 269 11.43 -8.07 1.47
C ARG A 269 12.56 -8.21 0.46
N ALA A 270 13.67 -7.49 0.68
CA ALA A 270 14.89 -7.63 -0.08
C ALA A 270 15.74 -8.86 0.31
N GLY A 271 15.28 -9.74 1.22
CA GLY A 271 16.01 -10.93 1.65
C GLY A 271 17.29 -10.65 2.46
N ARG A 272 17.35 -9.51 3.15
CA ARG A 272 18.49 -9.02 3.96
C ARG A 272 18.11 -8.72 5.41
N LEU A 273 17.06 -9.38 5.93
CA LEU A 273 16.53 -9.13 7.28
C LEU A 273 17.60 -9.16 8.36
N ASP A 274 18.39 -10.23 8.46
CA ASP A 274 19.34 -10.39 9.58
C ASP A 274 20.45 -9.33 9.57
N ALA A 275 20.96 -8.97 8.40
CA ALA A 275 21.97 -7.91 8.27
C ALA A 275 21.42 -6.54 8.68
N ALA A 276 20.21 -6.20 8.21
CA ALA A 276 19.55 -4.96 8.59
C ALA A 276 19.17 -4.92 10.08
N TRP A 277 18.79 -6.06 10.65
CA TRP A 277 18.51 -6.18 12.08
C TRP A 277 19.73 -5.83 12.92
N THR A 278 20.90 -6.37 12.58
CA THR A 278 22.16 -6.07 13.29
C THR A 278 22.52 -4.59 13.20
N GLU A 279 22.32 -3.94 12.05
CA GLU A 279 22.52 -2.50 11.92
C GLU A 279 21.53 -1.69 12.76
N MET A 280 20.25 -2.07 12.73
CA MET A 280 19.21 -1.43 13.56
C MET A 280 19.55 -1.52 15.04
N LEU A 281 20.00 -2.68 15.53
CA LEU A 281 20.42 -2.87 16.93
C LEU A 281 21.56 -1.94 17.36
N ASN A 282 22.41 -1.50 16.43
CA ASN A 282 23.50 -0.57 16.70
C ASN A 282 23.06 0.90 16.66
N ALA A 283 21.88 1.19 16.12
CA ALA A 283 21.47 2.55 15.75
C ALA A 283 20.20 3.05 16.43
N PHE A 284 19.22 2.20 16.73
CA PHE A 284 17.91 2.63 17.23
C PHE A 284 18.00 3.51 18.48
N ASP A 285 17.02 4.40 18.65
CA ASP A 285 16.93 5.22 19.86
C ASP A 285 16.40 4.39 21.04
N GLN A 286 17.32 4.10 21.97
CA GLN A 286 17.07 3.30 23.17
C GLN A 286 16.35 4.07 24.27
N VAL A 287 16.32 5.41 24.21
CA VAL A 287 15.74 6.27 25.27
C VAL A 287 14.45 6.97 24.83
N SER A 288 13.94 6.63 23.65
CA SER A 288 12.66 7.11 23.15
C SER A 288 11.53 6.80 24.15
N ASP A 289 10.66 7.78 24.39
CA ASP A 289 9.45 7.65 25.20
C ASP A 289 8.21 7.30 24.36
N TRP A 290 8.38 7.00 23.07
CA TRP A 290 7.30 6.62 22.18
C TRP A 290 6.58 5.37 22.68
N GLN A 291 5.25 5.40 22.64
CA GLN A 291 4.45 4.24 23.03
C GLN A 291 4.51 3.16 21.94
N LEU A 292 5.26 2.09 22.21
CA LEU A 292 5.44 0.98 21.27
C LEU A 292 4.13 0.20 21.02
N PRO A 293 3.98 -0.43 19.84
CA PRO A 293 2.86 -1.31 19.52
C PRO A 293 2.75 -2.46 20.52
N THR A 294 1.53 -2.88 20.83
CA THR A 294 1.27 -3.96 21.80
C THR A 294 0.67 -5.17 21.11
N ALA A 295 1.02 -6.36 21.60
CA ALA A 295 0.41 -7.60 21.14
C ALA A 295 -0.90 -7.87 21.88
N CYS A 296 -1.84 -8.55 21.23
CA CYS A 296 -3.06 -9.01 21.88
C CYS A 296 -2.99 -10.51 22.21
N ARG A 297 -3.15 -10.84 23.49
CA ARG A 297 -3.08 -12.22 24.01
C ARG A 297 -4.39 -13.00 23.86
N VAL A 298 -5.37 -12.44 23.15
CA VAL A 298 -6.65 -13.07 22.79
C VAL A 298 -6.90 -12.85 21.29
N ARG A 299 -7.61 -13.80 20.67
CA ARG A 299 -8.06 -13.62 19.28
C ARG A 299 -9.29 -12.73 19.27
N THR A 300 -9.20 -11.61 18.56
CA THR A 300 -10.29 -10.65 18.39
C THR A 300 -10.20 -10.04 17.00
N SER A 301 -11.33 -9.64 16.44
CA SER A 301 -11.42 -8.88 15.18
C SER A 301 -11.54 -7.36 15.41
N GLY A 302 -11.69 -6.92 16.67
CA GLY A 302 -11.71 -5.52 17.08
C GLY A 302 -10.54 -5.18 17.99
N SER A 303 -10.65 -4.06 18.72
CA SER A 303 -9.62 -3.64 19.67
C SER A 303 -9.31 -4.70 20.72
N CYS A 304 -8.05 -4.74 21.17
CA CYS A 304 -7.64 -5.67 22.21
C CYS A 304 -8.37 -5.34 23.53
N PRO A 305 -9.02 -6.32 24.19
CA PRO A 305 -9.68 -6.07 25.46
C PRO A 305 -8.69 -5.60 26.54
N LEU A 306 -9.17 -4.74 27.44
CA LEU A 306 -8.40 -4.29 28.60
C LEU A 306 -7.84 -5.49 29.37
N GLY A 307 -6.54 -5.46 29.66
CA GLY A 307 -5.84 -6.55 30.37
C GLY A 307 -5.39 -7.72 29.51
N ALA A 308 -5.74 -7.74 28.21
CA ALA A 308 -5.25 -8.73 27.24
C ALA A 308 -4.05 -8.24 26.42
N GLU A 309 -3.65 -6.97 26.58
CA GLU A 309 -2.48 -6.40 25.94
C GLU A 309 -1.18 -6.94 26.55
N MET A 310 -0.20 -7.22 25.70
CA MET A 310 1.18 -7.49 26.07
C MET A 310 2.04 -6.34 25.55
N ARG A 311 2.75 -5.69 26.48
CA ARG A 311 3.73 -4.65 26.15
C ARG A 311 5.11 -5.27 25.97
N PHE A 312 5.86 -4.71 25.05
CA PHE A 312 7.27 -5.03 24.85
C PHE A 312 8.13 -4.04 25.62
N SER A 313 9.27 -4.53 26.14
CA SER A 313 10.17 -3.69 26.93
C SER A 313 11.11 -2.85 26.08
N THR A 314 11.33 -3.26 24.83
CA THR A 314 12.32 -2.63 23.94
C THR A 314 11.75 -2.46 22.53
N PHE A 315 12.28 -1.48 21.80
CA PHE A 315 11.95 -1.26 20.39
C PHE A 315 12.19 -2.52 19.52
N PRO A 316 13.33 -3.23 19.60
CA PRO A 316 13.56 -4.45 18.81
C PRO A 316 12.53 -5.55 19.07
N GLU A 317 12.09 -5.75 20.32
CA GLU A 317 11.05 -6.74 20.65
C GLU A 317 9.71 -6.38 20.00
N ALA A 318 9.28 -5.12 20.12
CA ALA A 318 8.05 -4.63 19.49
C ALA A 318 8.12 -4.70 17.97
N LEU A 319 9.24 -4.29 17.38
CA LEU A 319 9.48 -4.37 15.94
C LEU A 319 9.42 -5.81 15.45
N GLN A 320 10.02 -6.76 16.17
CA GLN A 320 10.03 -8.16 15.73
C GLN A 320 8.62 -8.73 15.67
N TRP A 321 7.81 -8.49 16.71
CA TRP A 321 6.42 -8.89 16.72
C TRP A 321 5.63 -8.23 15.59
N PHE A 322 5.77 -6.90 15.45
CA PHE A 322 5.07 -6.12 14.44
C PHE A 322 5.38 -6.63 13.02
N LEU A 323 6.65 -6.83 12.67
CA LEU A 323 7.03 -7.37 11.36
C LEU A 323 6.47 -8.79 11.11
N GLY A 324 6.36 -9.61 12.15
CA GLY A 324 5.72 -10.92 12.08
C GLY A 324 4.23 -10.83 11.78
N GLU A 325 3.50 -9.92 12.45
CA GLU A 325 2.07 -9.72 12.23
C GLU A 325 1.76 -9.13 10.86
N HIS A 326 2.62 -8.25 10.35
CA HIS A 326 2.49 -7.62 9.04
C HIS A 326 3.18 -8.40 7.91
N GLY A 327 3.68 -9.62 8.20
CA GLY A 327 4.16 -10.56 7.20
C GLY A 327 5.47 -10.17 6.50
N TYR A 328 6.31 -9.39 7.18
CA TYR A 328 7.71 -9.09 6.81
C TYR A 328 8.70 -10.09 7.42
N ALA A 329 8.33 -10.73 8.52
CA ALA A 329 9.14 -11.74 9.21
C ALA A 329 8.27 -12.93 9.67
N ASP A 330 8.90 -13.92 10.30
CA ASP A 330 8.17 -15.00 10.96
C ASP A 330 7.38 -14.46 12.16
N LYS A 331 6.19 -15.03 12.40
CA LYS A 331 5.38 -14.66 13.56
C LYS A 331 6.09 -15.00 14.87
N VAL A 332 6.01 -14.08 15.82
CA VAL A 332 6.50 -14.27 17.17
C VAL A 332 5.44 -14.96 18.02
N TYR A 333 5.84 -15.91 18.86
CA TYR A 333 4.94 -16.53 19.81
C TYR A 333 4.50 -15.53 20.89
N VAL A 334 3.20 -15.23 20.93
CA VAL A 334 2.55 -14.43 21.98
C VAL A 334 1.74 -15.39 22.86
N PRO A 335 2.10 -15.59 24.13
CA PRO A 335 1.40 -16.53 25.00
C PRO A 335 -0.05 -16.08 25.24
N PRO A 336 -1.05 -16.92 24.96
CA PRO A 336 -2.44 -16.59 25.25
C PRO A 336 -2.67 -16.29 26.74
N LEU A 337 -3.70 -15.48 27.08
CA LEU A 337 -4.01 -15.19 28.50
C LEU A 337 -4.28 -16.46 29.31
N ASN A 338 -5.07 -17.38 28.76
CA ASN A 338 -5.49 -18.63 29.41
C ASN A 338 -4.85 -19.84 28.72
N ALA A 339 -3.53 -19.80 28.49
CA ALA A 339 -2.82 -20.89 27.82
C ALA A 339 -2.85 -22.19 28.66
N THR A 340 -3.45 -23.26 28.13
CA THR A 340 -3.60 -24.56 28.79
C THR A 340 -2.61 -25.63 28.31
N GLY A 341 -1.93 -25.39 27.18
CA GLY A 341 -0.98 -26.32 26.56
C GLY A 341 0.34 -25.64 26.19
N PRO A 342 1.27 -26.36 25.54
CA PRO A 342 2.56 -25.80 25.10
C PRO A 342 2.40 -24.72 24.02
N SER A 343 3.51 -24.18 23.51
CA SER A 343 3.52 -23.13 22.48
C SER A 343 3.04 -23.59 21.09
N TYR A 344 2.70 -24.88 20.94
CA TYR A 344 2.27 -25.51 19.70
C TYR A 344 1.02 -26.39 19.90
N ASP A 345 0.40 -26.80 18.79
CA ASP A 345 -0.78 -27.67 18.80
C ASP A 345 -0.40 -29.12 19.13
N CYS A 346 -0.90 -29.63 20.25
CA CYS A 346 -0.69 -31.02 20.67
C CYS A 346 -1.29 -32.06 19.71
N GLY A 347 -2.29 -31.69 18.90
CA GLY A 347 -2.80 -32.55 17.84
C GLY A 347 -1.78 -32.81 16.72
N ALA A 348 -0.78 -31.94 16.59
CA ALA A 348 0.30 -32.05 15.61
C ALA A 348 1.59 -32.69 16.16
N ALA A 349 1.62 -33.11 17.44
CA ALA A 349 2.80 -33.69 18.08
C ALA A 349 3.24 -35.03 17.46
N ARG A 350 4.50 -35.11 17.02
CA ARG A 350 5.10 -36.27 16.33
C ARG A 350 6.24 -36.92 17.11
N THR A 351 6.98 -36.15 17.90
CA THR A 351 8.19 -36.64 18.60
C THR A 351 7.87 -37.18 19.99
N VAL A 352 8.82 -37.88 20.61
CA VAL A 352 8.66 -38.40 21.98
C VAL A 352 8.52 -37.23 22.95
N SER A 353 9.42 -36.25 22.85
CA SER A 353 9.37 -35.05 23.69
C SER A 353 8.10 -34.23 23.51
N GLU A 354 7.62 -34.04 22.27
CA GLU A 354 6.37 -33.29 22.04
C GLU A 354 5.17 -33.95 22.73
N ARG A 355 5.06 -35.29 22.66
CA ARG A 355 4.00 -36.02 23.37
C ARG A 355 4.15 -35.93 24.89
N ALA A 356 5.38 -35.95 25.41
CA ALA A 356 5.64 -35.79 26.85
C ALA A 356 5.24 -34.38 27.32
N ILE A 357 5.65 -33.34 26.60
CA ILE A 357 5.30 -31.94 26.87
C ILE A 357 3.78 -31.74 26.85
N CYS A 358 3.08 -32.30 25.86
CA CYS A 358 1.63 -32.21 25.77
C CYS A 358 0.86 -32.90 26.92
N ARG A 359 1.49 -33.84 27.62
CA ARG A 359 0.87 -34.58 28.74
C ARG A 359 1.26 -34.02 30.10
N SER A 360 2.25 -33.13 30.16
CA SER A 360 2.76 -32.55 31.41
C SER A 360 2.49 -31.04 31.45
N PRO A 361 1.63 -30.56 32.37
CA PRO A 361 1.38 -29.14 32.55
C PRO A 361 2.66 -28.31 32.80
N ASP A 362 3.60 -28.85 33.58
CA ASP A 362 4.85 -28.17 33.93
C ASP A 362 5.77 -28.04 32.72
N LEU A 363 5.93 -29.10 31.92
CA LEU A 363 6.69 -29.02 30.67
C LEU A 363 6.03 -28.10 29.65
N ALA A 364 4.69 -28.04 29.62
CA ALA A 364 3.97 -27.10 28.77
C ALA A 364 4.22 -25.65 29.20
N VAL A 365 4.34 -25.36 30.49
CA VAL A 365 4.76 -24.04 31.00
C VAL A 365 6.19 -23.72 30.53
N LEU A 366 7.14 -24.63 30.76
CA LEU A 366 8.52 -24.47 30.32
C LEU A 366 8.62 -24.24 28.80
N ASP A 367 7.81 -24.93 28.01
CA ASP A 367 7.78 -24.75 26.56
C ASP A 367 7.34 -23.35 26.13
N ARG A 368 6.30 -22.81 26.76
CA ARG A 368 5.90 -21.42 26.52
C ARG A 368 6.96 -20.43 27.00
N THR A 369 7.57 -20.68 28.16
CA THR A 369 8.64 -19.83 28.70
C THR A 369 9.84 -19.79 27.75
N LEU A 370 10.27 -20.95 27.25
CA LEU A 370 11.33 -21.07 26.26
C LEU A 370 10.99 -20.36 24.94
N ALA A 371 9.75 -20.47 24.46
CA ALA A 371 9.31 -19.75 23.26
C ALA A 371 9.37 -18.22 23.45
N VAL A 372 8.99 -17.71 24.63
CA VAL A 372 9.10 -16.28 24.96
C VAL A 372 10.57 -15.85 25.10
N ALA A 373 11.39 -16.63 25.81
CA ALA A 373 12.82 -16.35 25.97
C ALA A 373 13.53 -16.33 24.62
N TYR A 374 13.23 -17.29 23.74
CA TYR A 374 13.78 -17.34 22.39
C TYR A 374 13.34 -16.16 21.54
N ALA A 375 12.08 -15.74 21.60
CA ALA A 375 11.59 -14.56 20.89
C ALA A 375 12.36 -13.29 21.31
N ARG A 376 12.58 -13.11 22.62
CA ARG A 376 13.36 -12.00 23.17
C ARG A 376 14.82 -12.08 22.73
N ALA A 377 15.46 -13.24 22.85
CA ALA A 377 16.82 -13.47 22.40
C ALA A 377 17.01 -13.17 20.91
N MET A 378 16.04 -13.55 20.07
CA MET A 378 16.07 -13.22 18.64
C MET A 378 16.02 -11.70 18.41
N ALA A 379 15.20 -10.98 19.16
CA ALA A 379 15.07 -9.54 19.03
C ALA A 379 16.37 -8.81 19.43
N LEU A 380 17.11 -9.32 20.41
CA LEU A 380 18.31 -8.67 20.97
C LEU A 380 19.63 -9.16 20.33
N SER A 381 19.64 -10.37 19.77
CA SER A 381 20.86 -10.96 19.21
C SER A 381 21.31 -10.28 17.92
N ARG A 382 22.61 -9.95 17.87
CA ARG A 382 23.31 -9.51 16.65
C ARG A 382 23.69 -10.67 15.71
N ASP A 383 23.58 -11.91 16.17
CA ASP A 383 23.81 -13.13 15.38
C ASP A 383 22.59 -14.06 15.43
N ARG A 384 21.51 -13.58 14.81
CA ARG A 384 20.23 -14.30 14.65
C ARG A 384 20.38 -15.62 13.88
N THR A 385 21.42 -15.74 13.07
CA THR A 385 21.68 -16.97 12.29
C THR A 385 22.27 -18.05 13.17
N ALA A 386 23.28 -17.73 13.98
CA ALA A 386 23.81 -18.66 14.97
C ALA A 386 22.74 -19.04 16.00
N LEU A 387 21.96 -18.08 16.50
CA LEU A 387 20.89 -18.34 17.47
C LEU A 387 19.83 -19.30 16.93
N ARG A 388 19.36 -19.11 15.69
CA ARG A 388 18.47 -20.08 15.03
C ARG A 388 19.11 -21.46 14.90
N SER A 389 20.42 -21.52 14.65
CA SER A 389 21.15 -22.78 14.54
C SER A 389 21.21 -23.53 15.87
N THR A 390 21.60 -22.86 16.96
CA THR A 390 21.66 -23.47 18.30
C THR A 390 20.27 -23.91 18.76
N GLN A 391 19.22 -23.14 18.43
CA GLN A 391 17.85 -23.53 18.74
C GLN A 391 17.42 -24.82 18.01
N ARG A 392 17.77 -24.96 16.72
CA ARG A 392 17.52 -26.22 15.99
C ARG A 392 18.26 -27.40 16.62
N SER A 393 19.52 -27.21 17.02
CA SER A 393 20.29 -28.25 17.71
C SER A 393 19.65 -28.65 19.04
N PHE A 394 19.14 -27.70 19.82
CA PHE A 394 18.38 -27.98 21.04
C PHE A 394 17.14 -28.84 20.76
N HIS A 395 16.32 -28.46 19.76
CA HIS A 395 15.14 -29.25 19.37
C HIS A 395 15.50 -30.66 18.89
N GLN A 396 16.62 -30.82 18.19
CA GLN A 396 17.10 -32.12 17.74
C GLN A 396 17.59 -32.99 18.90
N ALA A 397 18.35 -32.41 19.84
CA ALA A 397 18.90 -33.14 20.99
C ALA A 397 17.82 -33.69 21.91
N ARG A 398 16.75 -32.93 22.17
CA ARG A 398 15.64 -33.36 23.02
C ARG A 398 14.61 -34.25 22.33
N ARG A 399 14.71 -34.46 21.01
CA ARG A 399 13.62 -34.99 20.17
C ARG A 399 13.04 -36.32 20.69
N ASP A 400 13.93 -37.24 21.02
CA ASP A 400 13.58 -38.61 21.40
C ASP A 400 13.56 -38.83 22.93
N GLU A 401 13.78 -37.77 23.72
CA GLU A 401 13.69 -37.79 25.17
C GLU A 401 12.22 -37.73 25.63
N GLY A 402 11.87 -38.56 26.61
CA GLY A 402 10.51 -38.69 27.15
C GLY A 402 10.42 -38.64 28.67
N ASP A 403 11.56 -38.67 29.37
CA ASP A 403 11.61 -38.48 30.82
C ASP A 403 11.31 -37.01 31.16
N VAL A 404 10.33 -36.81 32.03
CA VAL A 404 9.83 -35.48 32.38
C VAL A 404 10.87 -34.66 33.13
N VAL A 405 11.69 -35.29 33.98
CA VAL A 405 12.71 -34.60 34.78
C VAL A 405 13.88 -34.20 33.89
N LEU A 406 14.33 -35.08 33.00
CA LEU A 406 15.39 -34.76 32.04
C LEU A 406 14.96 -33.66 31.08
N LEU A 407 13.73 -33.71 30.55
CA LEU A 407 13.21 -32.64 29.71
C LEU A 407 13.12 -31.31 30.47
N ALA A 408 12.66 -31.31 31.72
CA ALA A 408 12.58 -30.08 32.50
C ALA A 408 13.97 -29.43 32.64
N SER A 409 14.99 -30.20 33.02
CA SER A 409 16.38 -29.73 33.14
C SER A 409 16.90 -29.13 31.81
N LEU A 410 16.69 -29.82 30.69
CA LEU A 410 17.11 -29.33 29.38
C LEU A 410 16.44 -27.99 29.01
N TYR A 411 15.16 -27.84 29.35
CA TYR A 411 14.42 -26.60 29.10
C TYR A 411 14.91 -25.46 30.00
N GLU A 412 15.12 -25.72 31.28
CA GLU A 412 15.64 -24.73 32.25
C GLU A 412 17.02 -24.21 31.82
N ASP A 413 17.95 -25.11 31.52
CA ASP A 413 19.29 -24.76 31.03
C ASP A 413 19.21 -23.89 29.77
N ARG A 414 18.35 -24.26 28.82
CA ARG A 414 18.19 -23.51 27.57
C ARG A 414 17.50 -22.16 27.79
N ILE A 415 16.55 -22.06 28.70
CA ILE A 415 15.91 -20.79 29.05
C ILE A 415 16.96 -19.84 29.64
N ASP A 416 17.80 -20.32 30.56
CA ASP A 416 18.85 -19.52 31.18
C ASP A 416 19.88 -19.02 30.15
N GLU A 417 20.32 -19.89 29.22
CA GLU A 417 21.17 -19.49 28.09
C GLU A 417 20.56 -18.37 27.24
N LEU A 418 19.26 -18.47 26.94
CA LEU A 418 18.55 -17.49 26.10
C LEU A 418 18.34 -16.16 26.83
N LEU A 419 18.05 -16.21 28.12
CA LEU A 419 17.85 -15.01 28.96
C LEU A 419 19.15 -14.24 29.22
N ALA A 420 20.31 -14.89 29.02
CA ALA A 420 21.62 -14.24 29.13
C ALA A 420 21.99 -13.38 27.89
N ILE A 421 21.18 -13.39 26.83
CA ILE A 421 21.38 -12.54 25.64
C ILE A 421 20.73 -11.18 25.87
N ASP A 422 21.51 -10.10 25.77
CA ASP A 422 21.10 -8.70 26.00
C ASP A 422 21.17 -7.80 24.76
#